data_AF-A0A2D4NVH8-F1
#
_entry.id   AF-A0A2D4NVH8-F1
#
_cell.length_a   1.000
_cell.length_b   1.000
_cell.length_c   1.000
_cell.angle_alpha   90.00
_cell.angle_beta   90.00
_cell.angle_gamma   90.00
#
_symmetry.space_group_name_H-M   'P 1'
#
loop_
_entity.id
_entity.type
_entity.pdbx_description
1 polymer ?
#
loop_
_entity_poly.entity_id
_entity_poly.type
_entity_poly.pdbx_seq_one_letter_code
_entity_poly.pdbx_strand_id
1 'polypeptide(L)'
;EAQIKNAILEYTARDPVAASIMQIHTFNRDREKVKLGVETIAKYLDNIHLHPDEEKYRKIKVQNKVFQERIHCLEGTDQFFQAVGFEKVALDVAGQEEATEDFYVLKDEALEKLEDLKEHKEKLMNG
;
A
#
# COMPACT_ATOMS: atom_id res chain seq x y z
N GLU A 1 -1.33 -16.31 20.40
CA GLU A 1 -1.82 -15.65 19.16
C GLU A 1 -2.84 -14.52 19.41
N ALA A 2 -3.82 -14.66 20.31
CA ALA A 2 -4.84 -13.60 20.55
C ALA A 2 -4.29 -12.29 21.15
N GLN A 3 -3.23 -12.34 21.97
CA GLN A 3 -2.66 -11.15 22.60
C GLN A 3 -1.94 -10.23 21.60
N ILE A 4 -1.29 -10.80 20.58
CA ILE A 4 -0.61 -10.02 19.55
C ILE A 4 -1.65 -9.29 18.69
N LYS A 5 -2.75 -9.97 18.33
CA LYS A 5 -3.84 -9.36 17.56
C LYS A 5 -4.52 -8.20 18.30
N ASN A 6 -4.76 -8.32 19.61
CA ASN A 6 -5.35 -7.24 20.40
C ASN A 6 -4.40 -6.04 20.57
N ALA A 7 -3.10 -6.29 20.77
CA ALA A 7 -2.12 -5.20 20.85
C ALA A 7 -2.00 -4.43 19.52
N ILE A 8 -2.12 -5.12 18.38
CA ILE A 8 -2.16 -4.50 17.05
C ILE A 8 -3.40 -3.60 16.91
N LEU A 9 -4.58 -4.09 17.31
CA LEU A 9 -5.83 -3.33 17.23
C LEU A 9 -5.80 -2.02 18.03
N GLU A 10 -5.21 -2.02 19.23
CA GLU A 10 -5.04 -0.78 20.02
C GLU A 10 -4.00 0.18 19.40
N TYR A 11 -2.96 -0.34 18.75
CA TYR A 11 -1.99 0.47 18.01
C TYR A 11 -2.54 1.03 16.69
N THR A 12 -3.47 0.34 16.02
CA THR A 12 -4.10 0.82 14.78
C THR A 12 -4.80 2.18 14.98
N ALA A 13 -5.32 2.45 16.17
CA ALA A 13 -5.93 3.75 16.51
C ALA A 13 -4.90 4.88 16.68
N ARG A 14 -3.62 4.54 16.90
CA ARG A 14 -2.51 5.50 17.03
C ARG A 14 -1.71 5.66 15.73
N ASP A 15 -1.40 4.56 15.06
CA ASP A 15 -0.59 4.52 13.84
C ASP A 15 -1.07 3.34 12.96
N PRO A 16 -2.07 3.57 12.09
CA PRO A 16 -2.62 2.51 11.23
C PRO A 16 -1.60 1.99 10.21
N VAL A 17 -0.58 2.80 9.88
CA VAL A 17 0.51 2.40 8.99
C VAL A 17 1.39 1.35 9.67
N ALA A 18 1.84 1.62 10.89
CA ALA A 18 2.66 0.68 11.67
C ALA A 18 1.95 -0.64 11.92
N ALA A 19 0.65 -0.61 12.25
CA ALA A 19 -0.16 -1.81 12.39
C ALA A 19 -0.16 -2.65 11.10
N SER A 20 -0.38 -2.02 9.94
CA SER A 20 -0.40 -2.68 8.64
C SER A 20 0.97 -3.25 8.25
N ILE A 21 2.07 -2.54 8.53
CA ILE A 21 3.44 -3.05 8.34
C ILE A 21 3.65 -4.31 9.18
N MET A 22 3.23 -4.29 10.44
CA MET A 22 3.38 -5.43 11.33
C MET A 22 2.57 -6.64 10.83
N GLN A 23 1.38 -6.41 10.26
CA GLN A 23 0.59 -7.45 9.59
C GLN A 23 1.33 -8.04 8.39
N ILE A 24 1.91 -7.19 7.53
CA ILE A 24 2.67 -7.62 6.35
C ILE A 24 3.85 -8.51 6.75
N HIS A 25 4.60 -8.16 7.80
CA HIS A 25 5.75 -8.96 8.23
C HIS A 25 5.39 -10.17 9.10
N THR A 26 4.26 -10.13 9.81
CA THR A 26 3.85 -11.19 10.75
C THR A 26 2.98 -12.27 10.09
N PHE A 27 2.00 -11.89 9.27
CA PHE A 27 1.04 -12.84 8.71
C PHE A 27 1.56 -13.55 7.46
N ASN A 28 2.51 -12.95 6.75
CA ASN A 28 3.10 -13.55 5.56
C ASN A 28 4.31 -14.42 5.92
N ARG A 29 4.18 -15.74 5.77
CA ARG A 29 5.25 -16.72 6.09
C ARG A 29 6.42 -16.66 5.10
N ASP A 30 6.15 -16.30 3.84
CA ASP A 30 7.13 -16.23 2.78
C ASP A 30 7.94 -14.91 2.85
N ARG A 31 9.04 -14.92 3.60
CA ARG A 31 9.94 -13.75 3.76
C ARG A 31 10.42 -13.16 2.43
N GLU A 32 10.68 -14.00 1.41
CA GLU A 32 11.11 -13.53 0.09
C GLU A 32 10.00 -12.76 -0.64
N LYS A 33 8.75 -13.25 -0.57
CA LYS A 33 7.60 -12.53 -1.15
C LYS A 33 7.35 -11.23 -0.42
N VAL A 34 7.42 -11.23 0.92
CA VAL A 34 7.30 -10.01 1.72
C VAL A 34 8.33 -9.00 1.28
N LYS A 35 9.61 -9.39 1.19
CA LYS A 35 10.69 -8.50 0.75
C LYS A 35 10.42 -7.94 -0.66
N LEU A 36 10.05 -8.79 -1.62
CA LEU A 36 9.76 -8.37 -2.99
C LEU A 36 8.55 -7.41 -3.06
N GLY A 37 7.51 -7.66 -2.28
CA GLY A 37 6.34 -6.79 -2.18
C GLY A 37 6.71 -5.45 -1.56
N VAL A 38 7.42 -5.46 -0.43
CA VAL A 38 7.93 -4.26 0.24
C VAL A 38 8.81 -3.43 -0.69
N GLU A 39 9.75 -4.03 -1.42
CA GLU A 39 10.59 -3.33 -2.40
C GLU A 39 9.74 -2.73 -3.54
N THR A 40 8.69 -3.41 -3.96
CA THR A 40 7.79 -2.91 -5.01
C THR A 40 6.94 -1.74 -4.52
N ILE A 41 6.40 -1.83 -3.30
CA ILE A 41 5.67 -0.73 -2.64
C ILE A 41 6.60 0.47 -2.45
N ALA A 42 7.82 0.24 -1.96
CA ALA A 42 8.82 1.27 -1.78
C ALA A 42 9.13 2.02 -3.08
N LYS A 43 9.19 1.32 -4.22
CA LYS A 43 9.35 1.95 -5.54
C LYS A 43 8.14 2.80 -5.95
N TYR A 44 6.91 2.37 -5.65
CA TYR A 44 5.73 3.18 -5.92
C TYR A 44 5.74 4.47 -5.11
N LEU A 45 6.03 4.39 -3.82
CA LEU A 45 6.15 5.56 -2.94
C LEU A 45 7.29 6.49 -3.39
N ASP A 46 8.43 5.92 -3.80
CA ASP A 46 9.57 6.68 -4.29
C ASP A 46 9.25 7.45 -5.58
N ASN A 47 8.56 6.81 -6.54
CA ASN A 47 8.14 7.47 -7.77
C ASN A 47 7.20 8.65 -7.50
N ILE A 48 6.26 8.50 -6.55
CA ILE A 48 5.37 9.58 -6.14
C ILE A 48 6.15 10.70 -5.44
N HIS A 49 7.11 10.35 -4.59
CA HIS A 49 7.94 11.32 -3.90
C HIS A 49 8.86 12.11 -4.84
N LEU A 50 9.44 11.44 -5.84
CA LEU A 50 10.30 12.05 -6.86
C LEU A 50 9.51 12.87 -7.88
N HIS A 51 8.30 12.42 -8.22
CA HIS A 51 7.44 13.03 -9.21
C HIS A 51 6.02 13.23 -8.68
N PRO A 52 5.83 14.10 -7.67
CA PRO A 52 4.52 14.28 -7.07
C PRO A 52 3.53 14.81 -8.09
N ASP A 53 3.89 15.72 -9.01
CA ASP A 53 3.00 16.26 -10.05
C ASP A 53 2.51 15.25 -11.10
N GLU A 54 3.13 14.07 -11.20
CA GLU A 54 2.79 13.07 -12.21
C GLU A 54 1.67 12.14 -11.71
N GLU A 55 0.44 12.42 -12.13
CA GLU A 55 -0.76 11.65 -11.75
C GLU A 55 -0.65 10.15 -12.04
N LYS A 56 0.10 9.76 -13.07
CA LYS A 56 0.29 8.35 -13.42
C LYS A 56 0.98 7.54 -12.31
N TYR A 57 1.83 8.18 -11.50
CA TYR A 57 2.50 7.53 -10.37
C TYR A 57 1.63 7.51 -9.11
N ARG A 58 0.69 8.46 -8.98
CA ARG A 58 -0.32 8.49 -7.92
C ARG A 58 -1.39 7.41 -8.06
N LYS A 59 -1.44 6.71 -9.21
CA LYS A 59 -2.44 5.69 -9.53
C LYS A 59 -1.77 4.34 -9.75
N ILE A 60 -2.14 3.34 -8.96
CA ILE A 60 -1.62 1.98 -9.07
C ILE A 60 -2.77 1.06 -9.49
N LYS A 61 -2.67 0.47 -10.68
CA LYS A 61 -3.66 -0.47 -11.19
C LYS A 61 -3.60 -1.78 -10.43
N VAL A 62 -4.69 -2.20 -9.78
CA VAL A 62 -4.74 -3.44 -8.99
C VAL A 62 -4.53 -4.66 -9.89
N GLN A 63 -5.07 -4.64 -11.11
CA GLN A 63 -4.90 -5.70 -12.13
C GLN A 63 -3.50 -5.72 -12.77
N ASN A 64 -2.58 -4.81 -12.38
CA ASN A 64 -1.21 -4.86 -12.89
C ASN A 64 -0.54 -6.18 -12.48
N LYS A 65 0.09 -6.88 -13.43
CA LYS A 65 0.77 -8.17 -13.16
C LYS A 65 1.75 -8.09 -12.00
N VAL A 66 2.56 -7.03 -11.96
CA VAL A 66 3.55 -6.83 -10.89
C VAL A 66 2.86 -6.64 -9.54
N PHE A 67 1.76 -5.90 -9.50
CA PHE A 67 0.98 -5.70 -8.29
C PHE A 67 0.33 -7.01 -7.82
N GLN A 68 -0.33 -7.74 -8.72
CA GLN A 68 -0.97 -9.01 -8.43
C GLN A 68 0.01 -10.06 -7.91
N GLU A 69 1.17 -10.21 -8.56
CA GLU A 69 2.13 -11.24 -8.18
C GLU A 69 2.90 -10.90 -6.91
N ARG A 70 3.19 -9.62 -6.65
CA ARG A 70 4.10 -9.21 -5.56
C ARG A 70 3.42 -8.60 -4.34
N ILE A 71 2.26 -7.97 -4.51
CA ILE A 71 1.62 -7.15 -3.47
C ILE A 71 0.27 -7.74 -3.09
N HIS A 72 -0.58 -8.10 -4.06
CA HIS A 72 -1.90 -8.67 -3.81
C HIS A 72 -1.83 -10.04 -3.10
N CYS A 73 -0.73 -10.76 -3.24
CA CYS A 73 -0.51 -12.03 -2.55
C CYS A 73 -0.13 -11.88 -1.07
N LEU A 74 0.13 -10.64 -0.61
CA LEU A 74 0.55 -10.36 0.77
C LEU A 74 -0.63 -9.86 1.60
N GLU A 75 -0.81 -10.44 2.78
CA GLU A 75 -1.83 -9.99 3.73
C GLU A 75 -1.38 -8.68 4.42
N GLY A 76 -2.30 -7.71 4.52
CA GLY A 76 -2.05 -6.40 5.16
C GLY A 76 -1.59 -5.28 4.22
N THR A 77 -1.31 -5.57 2.94
CA THR A 77 -0.90 -4.54 1.97
C THR A 77 -2.02 -3.58 1.62
N ASP A 78 -3.26 -4.06 1.40
CA ASP A 78 -4.42 -3.18 1.18
C ASP A 78 -4.62 -2.19 2.34
N GLN A 79 -4.47 -2.66 3.58
CA GLN A 79 -4.57 -1.81 4.78
C GLN A 79 -3.43 -0.78 4.84
N PHE A 80 -2.22 -1.17 4.44
CA PHE A 80 -1.08 -0.25 4.35
C PHE A 80 -1.35 0.86 3.33
N PHE A 81 -1.83 0.53 2.12
CA PHE A 81 -2.18 1.54 1.13
C PHE A 81 -3.25 2.51 1.65
N GLN A 82 -4.30 2.00 2.28
CA GLN A 82 -5.34 2.84 2.89
C GLN A 82 -4.80 3.73 4.00
N ALA A 83 -3.96 3.20 4.89
CA ALA A 83 -3.35 3.94 5.99
C ALA A 83 -2.40 5.04 5.51
N VAL A 84 -1.72 4.81 4.38
CA VAL A 84 -0.83 5.79 3.74
C VAL A 84 -1.61 6.88 2.99
N GLY A 85 -2.91 6.69 2.74
CA GLY A 85 -3.78 7.65 2.07
C GLY A 85 -4.09 7.33 0.61
N PHE A 86 -3.85 6.10 0.17
CA PHE A 86 -4.42 5.59 -1.08
C PHE A 86 -5.85 5.15 -0.88
N GLU A 87 -6.70 5.46 -1.85
CA GLU A 87 -8.08 4.98 -1.91
C GLU A 87 -8.25 4.00 -3.06
N LYS A 88 -8.92 2.88 -2.80
CA LYS A 88 -9.29 1.93 -3.84
C LYS A 88 -10.55 2.44 -4.54
N VAL A 89 -10.42 2.78 -5.81
CA VAL A 89 -11.51 3.26 -6.67
C VAL A 89 -11.68 2.33 -7.87
N ALA A 90 -12.93 2.04 -8.22
CA ALA A 90 -13.24 1.32 -9.44
C ALA A 90 -13.46 2.33 -10.57
N LEU A 91 -12.69 2.23 -11.64
CA LEU A 91 -12.77 3.09 -12.82
C LEU A 91 -13.25 2.28 -14.03
N ASP A 92 -14.16 2.85 -14.82
CA ASP A 92 -14.64 2.26 -16.06
C ASP A 92 -13.51 2.12 -17.08
N VAL A 93 -13.42 0.94 -17.70
CA VAL A 93 -12.47 0.68 -18.78
C VAL A 93 -13.03 1.23 -20.08
N ALA A 94 -12.38 2.26 -20.61
CA ALA A 94 -12.76 2.84 -21.90
C ALA A 94 -12.75 1.77 -23.00
N GLY A 95 -13.93 1.46 -23.54
CA GLY A 95 -14.12 0.48 -24.63
C GLY A 95 -14.71 -0.87 -24.22
N GLN A 96 -15.07 -1.06 -22.96
CA GLN A 96 -15.82 -2.23 -22.48
C GLN A 96 -17.02 -1.77 -21.66
N GLU A 97 -18.23 -1.84 -22.23
CA GLU A 97 -19.48 -1.69 -21.48
C GLU A 97 -19.50 -2.77 -20.37
N GLU A 98 -19.68 -2.35 -19.11
CA GLU A 98 -19.74 -3.17 -17.88
C GLU A 98 -18.41 -3.71 -17.31
N ALA A 99 -17.24 -3.24 -17.76
CA ALA A 99 -15.97 -3.60 -17.11
C ALA A 99 -15.40 -2.43 -16.28
N THR A 100 -15.35 -2.61 -14.96
CA THR A 100 -14.65 -1.70 -14.04
C THR A 100 -13.33 -2.32 -13.57
N GLU A 101 -12.26 -1.53 -13.54
CA GLU A 101 -10.96 -1.94 -12.99
C GLU A 101 -10.65 -1.18 -11.70
N ASP A 102 -10.02 -1.87 -10.75
CA ASP A 102 -9.67 -1.30 -9.46
C ASP A 102 -8.32 -0.58 -9.53
N PHE A 103 -8.27 0.63 -8.98
CA PHE A 103 -7.07 1.43 -8.87
C PHE A 103 -6.89 1.93 -7.45
N TYR A 104 -5.66 1.88 -6.96
CA TYR A 104 -5.24 2.62 -5.79
C TYR A 104 -4.84 4.02 -6.20
N VAL A 105 -5.59 5.02 -5.76
CA VAL A 105 -5.34 6.44 -6.08
C VAL A 105 -4.93 7.16 -4.80
N LEU A 106 -3.74 7.75 -4.81
CA LEU A 106 -3.27 8.58 -3.71
C LEU A 106 -4.09 9.88 -3.66
N LYS A 107 -4.68 10.17 -2.49
CA LYS A 107 -5.43 11.40 -2.26
C LYS A 107 -4.49 12.60 -2.17
N ASP A 108 -4.99 13.78 -2.55
CA ASP A 108 -4.21 15.01 -2.48
C ASP A 108 -3.77 15.35 -1.05
N GLU A 109 -4.58 15.00 -0.03
CA GLU A 109 -4.21 15.17 1.39
C GLU A 109 -2.92 14.43 1.78
N ALA A 110 -2.64 13.29 1.12
CA ALA A 110 -1.41 12.54 1.35
C ALA A 110 -0.20 13.14 0.58
N LEU A 111 -0.46 13.89 -0.51
CA LEU A 111 0.58 14.63 -1.23
C LEU A 111 1.03 15.87 -0.46
N GLU A 112 0.20 16.44 0.41
CA GLU A 112 0.64 17.49 1.32
C GLU A 112 1.62 16.96 2.39
N LYS A 113 1.69 15.64 2.56
CA LYS A 113 2.48 14.93 3.56
C LYS A 113 3.51 13.96 2.93
N LEU A 114 4.22 14.43 1.91
CA LEU A 114 5.25 13.63 1.22
C LEU A 114 6.40 13.17 2.13
N GLU A 115 6.66 13.89 3.23
CA GLU A 115 7.63 13.49 4.25
C GLU A 115 7.14 12.26 5.02
N ASP A 116 5.85 12.19 5.36
CA ASP A 116 5.24 11.03 6.03
C ASP A 116 5.29 9.79 5.11
N LEU A 117 5.05 9.95 3.81
CA LEU A 117 5.18 8.88 2.80
C LEU A 117 6.58 8.25 2.81
N LYS A 118 7.62 9.07 2.97
CA LYS A 118 9.01 8.62 3.06
C LYS A 118 9.25 7.88 4.38
N GLU A 119 8.76 8.40 5.50
CA GLU A 119 8.86 7.72 6.80
C GLU A 119 8.14 6.36 6.78
N HIS A 120 6.94 6.30 6.21
CA HIS A 120 6.15 5.08 6.07
C HIS A 120 6.87 4.02 5.22
N LYS A 121 7.52 4.45 4.13
CA LYS A 121 8.41 3.60 3.33
C LYS A 121 9.55 3.03 4.17
N GLU A 122 10.24 3.88 4.93
CA GLU A 122 11.36 3.45 5.79
C GLU A 122 10.92 2.49 6.89
N LYS A 123 9.77 2.75 7.53
CA LYS A 123 9.16 1.85 8.51
C LYS A 123 8.82 0.50 7.88
N LEU A 124 8.24 0.48 6.67
CA LEU A 124 7.90 -0.76 5.95
C LEU A 124 9.15 -1.58 5.62
N MET A 125 10.24 -0.91 5.23
CA MET A 125 11.51 -1.56 4.89
C MET A 125 12.30 -2.08 6.09
N ASN A 126 12.14 -1.46 7.27
CA ASN A 126 12.83 -1.85 8.50
C ASN A 126 11.98 -2.76 9.42
N GLY A 127 10.76 -3.11 9.02
CA GLY A 127 9.82 -3.96 9.76
C GLY A 127 10.21 -5.43 9.85
#